data_AF-A0A7D5RAC7-F1
#
_entry.id   AF-A0A7D5RAC7-F1
#
_cell.length_a   1.000
_cell.length_b   1.000
_cell.length_c   1.000
_cell.angle_alpha   90.00
_cell.angle_beta   90.00
_cell.angle_gamma   90.00
#
_symmetry.space_group_name_H-M   'P 1'
#
loop_
_entity.id
_entity.type
_entity.pdbx_description
1 polymer ?
#
loop_
_entity_poly.entity_id
_entity_poly.type
_entity_poly.pdbx_seq_one_letter_code
_entity_poly.pdbx_strand_id
1 'polypeptide(L)'
;MTKTILAIFAVAVLLTGTIAGSAGFIQSADALKSKGTSSSIINSNKVCGDRLCSEPAKEVPTEKKKKEEVKTEKKTESAEKAKEVPKKDAKSETMEAAKAVATLKVPKTVTGVLTSEQDPAQGHENHQLAIVLPPSDKVYRGYLTYAASENVQLVALHGPLKDSNVKGQKVWSTDGKTKFGLTFVDKETSAGVWQFSGNAIAIHTTNTEPFTVSYSVTYTEHIPDGEKVIRKTITSQQDPGVGHETHQLALLLPPRDQAYSGHLTWDASEPVQLVTLIGPLTKGEVTGLPSWTADGETYYALSLVPTKSAGSTQFSGNAFGLHTMNSEPFTVSYSLVLTK
;
A
#
# COMPACT_ATOMS: atom_id res chain seq x y z
N MET A 1 -8.61 -52.72 38.92
CA MET A 1 -7.33 -53.17 38.34
C MET A 1 -7.26 -52.53 36.97
N THR A 2 -6.35 -51.64 36.59
CA THR A 2 -4.92 -51.52 36.90
C THR A 2 -4.49 -50.04 36.78
N LYS A 3 -3.34 -49.74 37.38
CA LYS A 3 -2.87 -48.44 37.88
C LYS A 3 -2.37 -47.43 36.83
N THR A 4 -2.59 -46.16 37.17
CA THR A 4 -1.71 -44.97 37.15
C THR A 4 -0.26 -45.15 36.68
N ILE A 5 0.29 -44.15 35.95
CA ILE A 5 1.50 -43.40 36.35
C ILE A 5 1.60 -42.07 35.55
N LEU A 6 1.82 -41.01 36.33
CA LEU A 6 2.15 -39.63 36.02
C LEU A 6 3.66 -39.52 35.75
N ALA A 7 4.12 -38.73 34.78
CA ALA A 7 5.52 -38.28 34.76
C ALA A 7 5.64 -36.86 34.19
N ILE A 8 5.81 -35.93 35.12
CA ILE A 8 6.19 -34.53 34.95
C ILE A 8 7.70 -34.49 34.73
N PHE A 9 8.17 -33.79 33.69
CA PHE A 9 9.56 -33.35 33.60
C PHE A 9 9.60 -31.84 33.47
N ALA A 10 9.74 -31.18 34.61
CA ALA A 10 10.21 -29.81 34.71
C ALA A 10 11.75 -29.85 34.76
N VAL A 11 12.41 -29.20 33.80
CA VAL A 11 13.84 -28.89 33.88
C VAL A 11 13.96 -27.38 33.84
N ALA A 12 14.11 -26.80 35.03
CA ALA A 12 14.53 -25.42 35.24
C ALA A 12 16.05 -25.35 35.08
N VAL A 13 16.54 -24.54 34.16
CA VAL A 13 17.93 -24.10 34.15
C VAL A 13 17.94 -22.61 34.48
N LEU A 14 18.21 -22.31 35.75
CA LEU A 14 18.71 -21.01 36.19
C LEU A 14 20.16 -20.88 35.73
N LEU A 15 20.44 -19.87 34.91
CA LEU A 15 21.78 -19.33 34.72
C LEU A 15 21.77 -17.87 35.17
N THR A 16 22.14 -17.67 36.42
CA THR A 16 22.54 -16.39 37.00
C THR A 16 23.91 -16.02 36.44
N GLY A 17 23.96 -15.00 35.59
CA GLY A 17 25.19 -14.37 35.13
C GLY A 17 25.15 -12.88 35.42
N THR A 18 25.69 -12.48 36.57
CA THR A 18 25.98 -11.10 36.93
C THR A 18 27.16 -10.58 36.09
N ILE A 19 26.95 -9.54 35.28
CA ILE A 19 28.03 -8.66 34.83
C ILE A 19 27.68 -7.24 35.28
N ALA A 20 28.41 -6.81 36.31
CA ALA A 20 28.47 -5.43 36.74
C ALA A 20 29.44 -4.66 35.84
N GLY A 21 28.99 -3.47 35.39
CA GLY A 21 29.82 -2.28 35.29
C GLY A 21 30.51 -1.97 33.96
N SER A 22 30.00 -0.97 33.26
CA SER A 22 30.71 0.32 33.17
C SER A 22 29.70 1.45 32.91
N ALA A 23 29.59 2.34 33.90
CA ALA A 23 28.84 3.57 33.81
C ALA A 23 29.45 4.50 32.75
N GLY A 24 28.64 4.89 31.77
CA GLY A 24 28.89 6.04 30.89
C GLY A 24 27.81 7.08 31.16
N PHE A 25 28.11 8.02 32.04
CA PHE A 25 27.34 9.25 32.21
C PHE A 25 27.46 10.09 30.93
N ILE A 26 26.36 10.38 30.24
CA ILE A 26 26.23 11.59 29.41
C ILE A 26 24.84 12.23 29.64
N GLN A 27 24.88 13.25 30.50
CA GLN A 27 24.13 14.50 30.49
C GLN A 27 22.73 14.52 29.84
N SER A 28 21.73 14.13 30.63
CA SER A 28 20.40 14.76 30.58
C SER A 28 20.47 16.13 31.25
N ALA A 29 20.79 17.20 30.52
CA ALA A 29 20.50 18.59 30.91
C ALA A 29 20.75 19.54 29.73
N ASP A 30 19.70 19.87 28.97
CA ASP A 30 19.41 21.22 28.45
C ASP A 30 18.25 21.26 27.44
N ALA A 31 17.60 20.13 27.14
CA ALA A 31 16.42 20.10 26.27
C ALA A 31 15.10 20.56 26.93
N LEU A 32 15.13 21.08 28.16
CA LEU A 32 13.94 21.49 28.92
C LEU A 32 13.75 23.02 29.05
N LYS A 33 14.51 23.85 28.32
CA LYS A 33 14.38 25.33 28.36
C LYS A 33 14.34 26.03 27.00
N SER A 34 13.74 25.43 25.97
CA SER A 34 13.43 26.16 24.72
C SER A 34 11.97 26.00 24.31
N LYS A 35 11.06 26.50 25.15
CA LYS A 35 9.73 26.92 24.70
C LYS A 35 9.82 28.39 24.30
N GLY A 36 9.66 28.68 23.00
CA GLY A 36 9.16 29.98 22.54
C GLY A 36 10.15 31.13 22.31
N THR A 37 11.31 30.89 21.68
CA THR A 37 12.10 32.00 21.10
C THR A 37 12.58 31.64 19.69
N SER A 38 12.11 32.39 18.68
CA SER A 38 12.70 32.38 17.34
C SER A 38 13.94 33.28 17.35
N SER A 39 15.08 32.75 16.87
CA SER A 39 16.29 33.53 16.64
C SER A 39 16.50 33.67 15.14
N SER A 40 16.57 34.90 14.65
CA SER A 40 16.82 35.26 13.25
C SER A 40 18.27 35.70 13.06
N ILE A 41 19.24 34.82 13.41
CA ILE A 41 20.66 35.09 13.23
C ILE A 41 21.25 34.10 12.23
N ILE A 42 21.68 34.61 11.08
CA ILE A 42 22.43 33.89 10.06
C ILE A 42 23.93 34.04 10.40
N ASN A 43 24.70 32.93 10.34
CA ASN A 43 26.10 32.79 10.81
C ASN A 43 26.32 32.79 12.34
N SER A 44 25.61 31.92 13.05
CA SER A 44 25.92 31.55 14.45
C SER A 44 26.54 30.16 14.51
N ASN A 45 27.59 29.97 15.32
CA ASN A 45 28.23 28.66 15.58
C ASN A 45 27.40 27.77 16.54
N LYS A 46 26.08 27.96 16.61
CA LYS A 46 25.19 27.22 17.51
C LYS A 46 24.23 26.35 16.68
N VAL A 47 24.28 25.04 16.90
CA VAL A 47 23.61 24.00 16.11
C VAL A 47 22.09 24.06 16.32
N CYS A 48 21.30 24.10 15.23
CA CYS A 48 19.83 23.98 15.28
C CYS A 48 19.40 22.57 14.86
N GLY A 49 19.58 21.57 15.74
CA GLY A 49 19.06 20.22 15.53
C GLY A 49 19.49 19.50 14.24
N ASP A 50 18.77 18.43 13.88
CA ASP A 50 19.17 17.42 12.87
C ASP A 50 18.86 17.79 11.39
N ARG A 51 18.88 19.07 11.01
CA ARG A 51 18.74 19.44 9.58
C ARG A 51 19.75 20.51 9.16
N LEU A 52 20.52 20.17 8.12
CA LEU A 52 21.40 21.07 7.37
C LEU A 52 20.56 22.14 6.65
N CYS A 53 20.83 23.41 6.93
CA CYS A 53 20.26 24.53 6.18
C CYS A 53 20.89 24.57 4.78
N SER A 54 20.07 24.54 3.73
CA SER A 54 20.50 24.62 2.33
C SER A 54 21.19 25.96 2.01
N GLU A 55 22.32 25.90 1.31
CA GLU A 55 23.08 27.06 0.82
C GLU A 55 22.31 27.87 -0.25
N PRO A 56 22.46 29.21 -0.32
CA PRO A 56 21.91 30.02 -1.41
C PRO A 56 22.83 30.06 -2.65
N ALA A 57 22.21 30.19 -3.83
CA ALA A 57 22.86 30.26 -5.13
C ALA A 57 23.74 31.51 -5.31
N LYS A 58 24.89 31.35 -5.99
CA LYS A 58 25.79 32.46 -6.36
C LYS A 58 25.20 33.35 -7.46
N GLU A 59 25.10 34.64 -7.18
CA GLU A 59 24.84 35.70 -8.16
C GLU A 59 26.09 36.01 -9.00
N VAL A 60 25.90 36.25 -10.30
CA VAL A 60 26.93 36.75 -11.23
C VAL A 60 26.73 38.26 -11.42
N PRO A 61 27.77 39.12 -11.32
CA PRO A 61 27.61 40.56 -11.45
C PRO A 61 27.34 41.01 -12.88
N THR A 62 26.48 42.02 -13.01
CA THR A 62 26.12 42.72 -14.25
C THR A 62 27.08 43.90 -14.48
N GLU A 63 27.68 43.99 -15.67
CA GLU A 63 28.34 45.21 -16.14
C GLU A 63 27.53 45.88 -17.27
N LYS A 64 27.47 47.22 -17.22
CA LYS A 64 26.61 48.08 -18.04
C LYS A 64 27.33 48.62 -19.28
N LYS A 65 26.55 48.69 -20.37
CA LYS A 65 26.49 49.71 -21.45
C LYS A 65 27.68 49.87 -22.44
N LYS A 66 27.34 49.70 -23.73
CA LYS A 66 27.34 50.83 -24.69
C LYS A 66 26.37 50.59 -25.85
N LYS A 67 25.59 51.62 -26.17
CA LYS A 67 24.77 51.78 -27.39
C LYS A 67 25.70 52.13 -28.54
N GLU A 68 25.44 51.60 -29.73
CA GLU A 68 25.49 52.39 -30.96
C GLU A 68 24.61 51.77 -32.05
N GLU A 69 24.15 52.64 -32.93
CA GLU A 69 22.97 52.55 -33.78
C GLU A 69 23.39 52.39 -35.25
N VAL A 70 22.49 51.77 -36.05
CA VAL A 70 22.12 52.18 -37.42
C VAL A 70 22.89 51.62 -38.65
N LYS A 71 22.02 51.17 -39.58
CA LYS A 71 22.11 51.02 -41.06
C LYS A 71 22.77 49.77 -41.65
N THR A 72 22.35 49.20 -42.78
CA THR A 72 21.13 49.15 -43.61
C THR A 72 21.57 48.37 -44.87
N GLU A 73 20.70 47.49 -45.40
CA GLU A 73 20.66 46.97 -46.77
C GLU A 73 21.83 46.15 -47.36
N LYS A 74 21.54 44.88 -47.68
CA LYS A 74 21.60 44.40 -49.09
C LYS A 74 20.70 43.17 -49.33
N LYS A 75 19.62 43.40 -50.06
CA LYS A 75 18.87 42.46 -50.93
C LYS A 75 19.89 41.90 -51.97
N THR A 76 19.88 40.66 -52.48
CA THR A 76 18.82 39.92 -53.19
C THR A 76 19.39 38.55 -53.63
N GLU A 77 18.48 37.59 -53.90
CA GLU A 77 18.63 36.37 -54.74
C GLU A 77 19.41 35.19 -54.11
N SER A 78 18.94 33.93 -54.14
CA SER A 78 17.80 33.30 -54.81
C SER A 78 17.50 31.94 -54.15
N ALA A 79 16.22 31.72 -53.86
CA ALA A 79 15.40 30.52 -54.15
C ALA A 79 15.89 29.08 -53.85
N GLU A 80 14.93 28.31 -53.31
CA GLU A 80 14.77 26.84 -53.39
C GLU A 80 15.66 25.92 -52.55
N LYS A 81 15.17 25.60 -51.34
CA LYS A 81 14.70 24.25 -51.00
C LYS A 81 14.08 24.21 -49.61
N ALA A 82 12.76 24.35 -49.55
CA ALA A 82 11.99 23.78 -48.45
C ALA A 82 12.01 22.25 -48.60
N LYS A 83 12.77 21.58 -47.73
CA LYS A 83 12.53 20.17 -47.42
C LYS A 83 11.97 20.10 -46.01
N GLU A 84 10.75 19.60 -45.93
CA GLU A 84 10.00 19.30 -44.73
C GLU A 84 10.85 18.53 -43.72
N VAL A 85 10.99 19.10 -42.53
CA VAL A 85 11.32 18.36 -41.32
C VAL A 85 10.00 18.27 -40.56
N PRO A 86 9.48 17.07 -40.22
CA PRO A 86 8.29 16.98 -39.40
C PRO A 86 8.69 17.44 -37.99
N LYS A 87 8.30 18.67 -37.63
CA LYS A 87 8.22 19.10 -36.24
C LYS A 87 7.12 18.26 -35.59
N LYS A 88 7.50 17.09 -35.08
CA LYS A 88 6.69 16.34 -34.13
C LYS A 88 6.40 17.28 -32.97
N ASP A 89 5.12 17.52 -32.70
CA ASP A 89 4.61 18.54 -31.80
C ASP A 89 5.07 18.32 -30.36
N ALA A 90 6.24 18.85 -30.00
CA ALA A 90 6.73 18.88 -28.62
C ALA A 90 5.72 19.57 -27.68
N LYS A 91 4.85 20.44 -28.22
CA LYS A 91 3.74 21.11 -27.51
C LYS A 91 2.53 20.19 -27.27
N SER A 92 2.24 19.26 -28.18
CA SER A 92 1.20 18.25 -27.94
C SER A 92 1.70 17.22 -26.93
N GLU A 93 2.96 16.80 -27.01
CA GLU A 93 3.59 15.92 -26.02
C GLU A 93 3.67 16.58 -24.64
N THR A 94 3.95 17.90 -24.53
CA THR A 94 3.89 18.60 -23.23
C THR A 94 2.47 18.82 -22.73
N MET A 95 1.48 19.06 -23.59
CA MET A 95 0.08 19.18 -23.17
C MET A 95 -0.55 17.83 -22.80
N GLU A 96 -0.12 16.75 -23.45
CA GLU A 96 -0.51 15.38 -23.13
C GLU A 96 0.18 14.90 -21.85
N ALA A 97 1.46 15.22 -21.65
CA ALA A 97 2.15 15.03 -20.37
C ALA A 97 1.53 15.91 -19.25
N ALA A 98 1.13 17.15 -19.54
CA ALA A 98 0.45 18.00 -18.56
C ALA A 98 -0.97 17.51 -18.26
N LYS A 99 -1.68 16.92 -19.23
CA LYS A 99 -2.96 16.20 -18.99
C LYS A 99 -2.75 14.89 -18.23
N ALA A 100 -1.65 14.17 -18.47
CA ALA A 100 -1.25 12.98 -17.71
C ALA A 100 -0.87 13.33 -16.26
N VAL A 101 -0.26 14.50 -16.03
CA VAL A 101 0.03 15.04 -14.69
C VAL A 101 -1.23 15.59 -14.03
N ALA A 102 -2.14 16.23 -14.79
CA ALA A 102 -3.43 16.71 -14.29
C ALA A 102 -4.45 15.59 -14.02
N THR A 103 -4.22 14.38 -14.52
CA THR A 103 -5.00 13.16 -14.18
C THR A 103 -4.41 12.40 -12.99
N LEU A 104 -3.24 12.79 -12.47
CA LEU A 104 -2.76 12.32 -11.17
C LEU A 104 -3.65 12.95 -10.09
N LYS A 105 -4.58 12.15 -9.57
CA LYS A 105 -5.36 12.51 -8.39
C LYS A 105 -4.41 12.95 -7.29
N VAL A 106 -4.48 14.23 -6.93
CA VAL A 106 -3.60 14.83 -5.91
C VAL A 106 -3.79 14.05 -4.60
N PRO A 107 -2.71 13.49 -4.02
CA PRO A 107 -2.78 12.86 -2.72
C PRO A 107 -3.24 13.86 -1.65
N LYS A 108 -4.25 13.48 -0.89
CA LYS A 108 -4.71 14.21 0.31
C LYS A 108 -3.94 13.68 1.52
N THR A 109 -3.57 14.57 2.44
CA THR A 109 -2.97 14.17 3.72
C THR A 109 -3.78 14.74 4.87
N VAL A 110 -4.11 13.89 5.83
CA VAL A 110 -4.82 14.25 7.06
C VAL A 110 -4.04 13.69 8.24
N THR A 111 -3.88 14.50 9.27
CA THR A 111 -3.26 14.09 10.55
C THR A 111 -4.23 14.37 11.68
N GLY A 112 -4.20 13.56 12.73
CA GLY A 112 -5.04 13.80 13.88
C GLY A 112 -4.73 12.92 15.08
N VAL A 113 -5.53 13.12 16.11
CA VAL A 113 -5.63 12.23 17.26
C VAL A 113 -7.10 11.86 17.40
N LEU A 114 -7.39 10.57 17.55
CA LEU A 114 -8.72 10.04 17.78
C LEU A 114 -8.73 9.29 19.11
N THR A 115 -9.85 9.34 19.80
CA THR A 115 -10.22 8.36 20.81
C THR A 115 -11.18 7.39 20.13
N SER A 116 -11.02 6.08 20.36
CA SER A 116 -11.94 5.09 19.83
C SER A 116 -13.31 5.19 20.51
N GLU A 117 -14.31 4.67 19.82
CA GLU A 117 -15.65 4.47 20.35
C GLU A 117 -16.05 3.00 20.20
N GLN A 118 -17.13 2.60 20.86
CA GLN A 118 -17.70 1.25 20.70
C GLN A 118 -17.95 0.97 19.21
N ASP A 119 -17.49 -0.18 18.70
CA ASP A 119 -17.68 -0.56 17.30
C ASP A 119 -19.19 -0.67 17.00
N PRO A 120 -19.73 0.12 16.06
CA PRO A 120 -21.16 0.13 15.78
C PRO A 120 -21.62 -1.08 14.95
N ALA A 121 -20.71 -1.98 14.54
CA ALA A 121 -21.11 -3.19 13.84
C ALA A 121 -21.78 -4.23 14.76
N GLN A 122 -22.79 -4.88 14.20
CA GLN A 122 -23.49 -6.00 14.85
C GLN A 122 -22.51 -7.13 15.15
N GLY A 123 -22.52 -7.63 16.40
CA GLY A 123 -21.61 -8.66 16.89
C GLY A 123 -20.22 -8.15 17.30
N HIS A 124 -19.97 -6.85 17.24
CA HIS A 124 -18.72 -6.19 17.65
C HIS A 124 -18.93 -5.25 18.84
N GLU A 125 -20.04 -5.37 19.57
CA GLU A 125 -20.44 -4.43 20.61
C GLU A 125 -19.45 -4.36 21.79
N ASN A 126 -18.59 -5.36 21.98
CA ASN A 126 -17.55 -5.36 23.02
C ASN A 126 -16.20 -4.87 22.52
N HIS A 127 -16.12 -4.38 21.28
CA HIS A 127 -14.90 -3.92 20.65
C HIS A 127 -14.89 -2.40 20.54
N GLN A 128 -13.70 -1.86 20.27
CA GLN A 128 -13.50 -0.43 20.05
C GLN A 128 -12.98 -0.17 18.64
N LEU A 129 -13.41 0.95 18.05
CA LEU A 129 -13.12 1.34 16.67
C LEU A 129 -12.81 2.84 16.60
N ALA A 130 -11.77 3.21 15.87
CA ALA A 130 -11.44 4.58 15.50
C ALA A 130 -11.42 4.69 13.97
N ILE A 131 -12.41 5.39 13.41
CA ILE A 131 -12.54 5.56 11.95
C ILE A 131 -11.60 6.68 11.48
N VAL A 132 -10.62 6.32 10.66
CA VAL A 132 -9.64 7.25 10.09
C VAL A 132 -10.13 7.83 8.77
N LEU A 133 -10.65 6.97 7.89
CA LEU A 133 -11.33 7.37 6.66
C LEU A 133 -12.74 6.76 6.65
N PRO A 134 -13.80 7.57 6.60
CA PRO A 134 -15.16 7.07 6.69
C PRO A 134 -15.55 6.30 5.42
N PRO A 135 -16.58 5.42 5.51
CA PRO A 135 -17.13 4.73 4.35
C PRO A 135 -17.46 5.67 3.19
N SER A 136 -17.02 5.30 1.98
CA SER A 136 -17.27 6.03 0.74
C SER A 136 -17.57 5.07 -0.42
N ASP A 137 -18.30 5.55 -1.42
CA ASP A 137 -18.44 4.93 -2.74
C ASP A 137 -17.10 4.81 -3.50
N LYS A 138 -16.12 5.66 -3.18
CA LYS A 138 -14.77 5.63 -3.72
C LYS A 138 -13.89 4.66 -2.95
N VAL A 139 -12.90 4.09 -3.64
CA VAL A 139 -11.80 3.33 -3.05
C VAL A 139 -10.67 4.29 -2.73
N TYR A 140 -10.35 4.43 -1.44
CA TYR A 140 -9.12 5.08 -1.02
C TYR A 140 -7.92 4.18 -1.31
N ARG A 141 -6.80 4.76 -1.71
CA ARG A 141 -5.49 4.10 -1.75
C ARG A 141 -4.47 5.01 -1.09
N GLY A 142 -3.69 4.48 -0.15
CA GLY A 142 -2.77 5.32 0.60
C GLY A 142 -1.89 4.58 1.59
N TYR A 143 -1.29 5.38 2.47
CA TYR A 143 -0.51 4.94 3.62
C TYR A 143 -1.10 5.54 4.89
N LEU A 144 -1.28 4.71 5.91
CA LEU A 144 -1.60 5.08 7.27
C LEU A 144 -0.33 4.91 8.12
N THR A 145 0.13 5.98 8.75
CA THR A 145 1.10 5.92 9.84
C THR A 145 0.35 6.16 11.14
N TYR A 146 0.56 5.34 12.15
CA TYR A 146 -0.17 5.43 13.41
C TYR A 146 0.72 5.11 14.62
N ALA A 147 0.33 5.65 15.77
CA ALA A 147 0.80 5.31 17.10
C ALA A 147 -0.39 5.35 18.07
N ALA A 148 -0.73 4.20 18.64
CA ALA A 148 -1.86 3.95 19.53
C ALA A 148 -1.39 3.69 20.96
N SER A 149 -2.28 3.91 21.93
CA SER A 149 -2.01 3.66 23.35
C SER A 149 -1.93 2.17 23.73
N GLU A 150 -2.28 1.27 22.81
CA GLU A 150 -2.23 -0.18 22.97
C GLU A 150 -2.03 -0.87 21.62
N ASN A 151 -1.90 -2.20 21.62
CA ASN A 151 -1.83 -2.99 20.39
C ASN A 151 -3.18 -2.98 19.68
N VAL A 152 -3.15 -2.74 18.37
CA VAL A 152 -4.36 -2.57 17.56
C VAL A 152 -4.33 -3.43 16.29
N GLN A 153 -5.51 -3.63 15.73
CA GLN A 153 -5.74 -4.24 14.43
C GLN A 153 -6.12 -3.16 13.41
N LEU A 154 -5.66 -3.31 12.17
CA LEU A 154 -5.99 -2.35 11.12
C LEU A 154 -7.12 -2.91 10.26
N VAL A 155 -8.10 -2.07 9.96
CA VAL A 155 -9.32 -2.47 9.26
C VAL A 155 -9.46 -1.71 7.95
N ALA A 156 -9.67 -2.45 6.86
CA ALA A 156 -10.17 -1.91 5.60
C ALA A 156 -11.53 -2.53 5.28
N LEU A 157 -12.49 -1.69 4.90
CA LEU A 157 -13.80 -2.14 4.45
C LEU A 157 -13.88 -2.13 2.92
N HIS A 158 -14.52 -3.15 2.36
CA HIS A 158 -14.75 -3.32 0.93
C HIS A 158 -16.25 -3.51 0.68
N GLY A 159 -16.94 -2.54 0.11
CA GLY A 159 -18.36 -2.72 -0.15
C GLY A 159 -19.13 -1.44 -0.44
N PRO A 160 -20.45 -1.54 -0.64
CA PRO A 160 -21.28 -2.67 -0.18
C PRO A 160 -21.10 -3.99 -0.96
N LEU A 161 -21.28 -5.11 -0.27
CA LEU A 161 -21.32 -6.48 -0.80
C LEU A 161 -22.76 -6.89 -1.14
N LYS A 162 -22.90 -7.82 -2.09
CA LYS A 162 -24.15 -8.55 -2.33
C LYS A 162 -24.25 -9.75 -1.38
N ASP A 163 -25.45 -10.12 -0.95
CA ASP A 163 -25.64 -11.25 -0.01
C ASP A 163 -25.08 -12.57 -0.54
N SER A 164 -25.19 -12.83 -1.84
CA SER A 164 -24.62 -14.02 -2.50
C SER A 164 -23.10 -14.17 -2.34
N ASN A 165 -22.42 -13.09 -1.97
CA ASN A 165 -20.97 -13.01 -1.94
C ASN A 165 -20.41 -13.21 -0.53
N VAL A 166 -21.24 -13.32 0.50
CA VAL A 166 -20.79 -13.56 1.87
C VAL A 166 -20.66 -15.06 2.10
N LYS A 167 -19.43 -15.58 2.14
CA LYS A 167 -19.13 -17.01 2.31
C LYS A 167 -17.95 -17.23 3.27
N GLY A 168 -18.24 -17.21 4.56
CA GLY A 168 -17.27 -17.49 5.62
C GLY A 168 -16.27 -16.36 5.91
N GLN A 169 -16.07 -15.41 4.99
CA GLN A 169 -15.24 -14.23 5.26
C GLN A 169 -15.92 -13.25 6.23
N LYS A 170 -15.12 -12.41 6.90
CA LYS A 170 -15.62 -11.50 7.93
C LYS A 170 -16.37 -10.34 7.26
N VAL A 171 -17.52 -9.97 7.84
CA VAL A 171 -18.34 -8.86 7.35
C VAL A 171 -18.58 -7.82 8.43
N TRP A 172 -18.63 -6.56 8.02
CA TRP A 172 -18.98 -5.43 8.87
C TRP A 172 -20.33 -4.85 8.43
N SER A 173 -21.24 -4.62 9.37
CA SER A 173 -22.55 -4.02 9.11
C SER A 173 -23.12 -3.35 10.35
N THR A 174 -23.58 -2.10 10.23
CA THR A 174 -24.23 -1.34 11.31
C THR A 174 -25.75 -1.50 11.34
N ASP A 175 -26.36 -1.88 10.21
CA ASP A 175 -27.81 -1.97 10.02
C ASP A 175 -28.29 -3.41 9.75
N GLY A 176 -27.36 -4.37 9.63
CA GLY A 176 -27.62 -5.76 9.27
C GLY A 176 -27.98 -5.99 7.79
N LYS A 177 -28.10 -4.90 7.00
CA LYS A 177 -28.51 -4.92 5.59
C LYS A 177 -27.34 -4.61 4.67
N THR A 178 -26.64 -3.51 4.96
CA THR A 178 -25.48 -3.05 4.21
C THR A 178 -24.25 -3.76 4.76
N LYS A 179 -23.73 -4.72 4.00
CA LYS A 179 -22.56 -5.52 4.39
C LYS A 179 -21.32 -5.06 3.67
N PHE A 180 -20.20 -4.99 4.38
CA PHE A 180 -18.88 -4.74 3.83
C PHE A 180 -17.97 -5.93 4.11
N GLY A 181 -17.12 -6.31 3.16
CA GLY A 181 -16.03 -7.24 3.42
C GLY A 181 -15.01 -6.55 4.30
N LEU A 182 -14.51 -7.26 5.30
CA LEU A 182 -13.68 -6.69 6.36
C LEU A 182 -12.30 -7.32 6.30
N THR A 183 -11.31 -6.55 5.83
CA THR A 183 -9.89 -6.93 5.95
C THR A 183 -9.37 -6.55 7.32
N PHE A 184 -9.01 -7.56 8.12
CA PHE A 184 -8.23 -7.39 9.35
C PHE A 184 -6.74 -7.62 9.07
N VAL A 185 -5.94 -6.56 9.17
CA VAL A 185 -4.48 -6.68 9.18
C VAL A 185 -4.03 -6.76 10.62
N ASP A 186 -3.86 -8.00 11.04
CA ASP A 186 -3.44 -8.38 12.37
C ASP A 186 -1.92 -8.21 12.53
N LYS A 187 -1.51 -7.00 12.90
CA LYS A 187 -0.12 -6.67 13.23
C LYS A 187 0.17 -6.82 14.72
N GLU A 188 -0.86 -6.81 15.58
CA GLU A 188 -0.75 -6.77 17.05
C GLU A 188 0.31 -5.76 17.54
N THR A 189 0.44 -4.61 16.85
CA THR A 189 1.41 -3.57 17.21
C THR A 189 0.70 -2.26 17.54
N SER A 190 1.24 -1.52 18.50
CA SER A 190 0.76 -0.20 18.86
C SER A 190 1.20 0.91 17.89
N ALA A 191 2.19 0.68 17.02
CA ALA A 191 2.60 1.64 16.02
C ALA A 191 3.01 0.97 14.71
N GLY A 192 2.97 1.74 13.62
CA GLY A 192 3.47 1.28 12.33
C GLY A 192 3.04 2.09 11.13
N VAL A 193 3.43 1.59 9.96
CA VAL A 193 2.99 2.08 8.66
C VAL A 193 2.23 0.96 7.95
N TRP A 194 1.11 1.29 7.34
CA TRP A 194 0.30 0.36 6.57
C TRP A 194 -0.14 0.99 5.26
N GLN A 195 0.18 0.30 4.18
CA GLN A 195 -0.32 0.62 2.86
C GLN A 195 -1.64 -0.09 2.63
N PHE A 196 -2.65 0.64 2.15
CA PHE A 196 -4.00 0.10 2.04
C PHE A 196 -4.68 0.48 0.71
N SER A 197 -5.73 -0.26 0.40
CA SER A 197 -6.80 0.13 -0.51
C SER A 197 -8.16 -0.31 0.03
N GLY A 198 -9.15 0.57 0.12
CA GLY A 198 -10.47 0.22 0.65
C GLY A 198 -11.45 1.39 0.63
N ASN A 199 -12.74 1.10 0.88
CA ASN A 199 -13.81 2.11 0.94
C ASN A 199 -13.90 2.82 2.29
N ALA A 200 -13.33 2.24 3.35
CA ALA A 200 -13.19 2.85 4.67
C ALA A 200 -11.92 2.30 5.32
N ILE A 201 -11.27 3.11 6.16
CA ILE A 201 -10.12 2.70 6.96
C ILE A 201 -10.38 3.01 8.43
N ALA A 202 -10.13 2.03 9.28
CA ALA A 202 -10.26 2.18 10.72
C ALA A 202 -9.15 1.44 11.46
N ILE A 203 -9.01 1.77 12.74
CA ILE A 203 -8.14 1.11 13.70
C ILE A 203 -9.06 0.50 14.76
N HIS A 204 -8.82 -0.75 15.11
CA HIS A 204 -9.72 -1.57 15.91
C HIS A 204 -8.96 -2.27 17.05
N THR A 205 -9.66 -2.57 18.13
CA THR A 205 -9.19 -3.47 19.19
C THR A 205 -10.36 -4.31 19.69
N THR A 206 -10.08 -5.51 20.17
CA THR A 206 -11.08 -6.37 20.83
C THR A 206 -11.28 -5.99 22.31
N ASN A 207 -10.53 -5.02 22.83
CA ASN A 207 -10.70 -4.53 24.18
C ASN A 207 -11.94 -3.64 24.28
N THR A 208 -12.59 -3.67 25.46
CA THR A 208 -13.82 -2.90 25.72
C THR A 208 -13.53 -1.43 26.06
N GLU A 209 -12.35 -1.14 26.58
CA GLU A 209 -11.95 0.20 27.01
C GLU A 209 -11.45 1.05 25.83
N PRO A 210 -11.83 2.34 25.74
CA PRO A 210 -11.36 3.20 24.67
C PRO A 210 -9.83 3.34 24.63
N PHE A 211 -9.27 3.32 23.42
CA PHE A 211 -7.88 3.66 23.16
C PHE A 211 -7.74 5.00 22.47
N THR A 212 -6.54 5.55 22.49
CA THR A 212 -6.21 6.77 21.74
C THR A 212 -5.20 6.45 20.65
N VAL A 213 -5.31 7.14 19.51
CA VAL A 213 -4.40 6.96 18.38
C VAL A 213 -4.06 8.28 17.73
N SER A 214 -2.77 8.56 17.58
CA SER A 214 -2.27 9.61 16.71
C SER A 214 -1.97 9.01 15.35
N TYR A 215 -2.40 9.68 14.28
CA TYR A 215 -2.27 9.17 12.92
C TYR A 215 -1.91 10.25 11.90
N SER A 216 -1.31 9.79 10.81
CA SER A 216 -1.15 10.52 9.55
C SER A 216 -1.56 9.61 8.41
N VAL A 217 -2.54 10.02 7.62
CA VAL A 217 -3.02 9.28 6.45
C VAL A 217 -2.81 10.10 5.19
N THR A 218 -2.09 9.54 4.23
CA THR A 218 -1.93 10.12 2.89
C THR A 218 -2.59 9.20 1.88
N TYR A 219 -3.58 9.71 1.13
CA TYR A 219 -4.42 8.87 0.26
C TYR A 219 -4.89 9.57 -1.02
N THR A 220 -5.31 8.76 -1.98
CA THR A 220 -5.96 9.16 -3.23
C THR A 220 -7.32 8.48 -3.35
N GLU A 221 -8.30 9.18 -3.91
CA GLU A 221 -9.69 8.69 -4.04
C GLU A 221 -9.99 8.14 -5.42
N HIS A 222 -10.40 6.88 -5.50
CA HIS A 222 -10.61 6.18 -6.76
C HIS A 222 -12.07 5.83 -7.00
N ILE A 223 -12.62 6.27 -8.14
CA ILE A 223 -13.95 5.84 -8.57
C ILE A 223 -13.76 4.42 -9.13
N PRO A 224 -14.47 3.40 -8.62
CA PRO A 224 -14.43 2.07 -9.21
C PRO A 224 -14.88 2.11 -10.67
N ASP A 225 -14.03 1.66 -11.58
CA ASP A 225 -14.31 1.59 -13.02
C ASP A 225 -14.34 0.15 -13.53
N GLY A 226 -13.93 -0.82 -12.70
CA GLY A 226 -13.86 -2.23 -13.07
C GLY A 226 -12.63 -2.62 -13.89
N GLU A 227 -11.78 -1.65 -14.25
CA GLU A 227 -10.58 -1.86 -15.06
C GLU A 227 -9.30 -1.51 -14.28
N LYS A 228 -9.19 -0.28 -13.78
CA LYS A 228 -8.05 0.20 -12.99
C LYS A 228 -8.32 0.17 -11.50
N VAL A 229 -9.59 0.29 -11.12
CA VAL A 229 -10.02 0.35 -9.74
C VAL A 229 -11.10 -0.71 -9.57
N ILE A 230 -10.69 -1.84 -9.02
CA ILE A 230 -11.51 -3.04 -8.92
C ILE A 230 -11.86 -3.26 -7.46
N ARG A 231 -13.15 -3.45 -7.20
CA ARG A 231 -13.64 -3.96 -5.92
C ARG A 231 -14.64 -5.05 -6.18
N LYS A 232 -14.29 -6.27 -5.78
CA LYS A 232 -15.13 -7.45 -6.04
C LYS A 232 -15.05 -8.41 -4.86
N THR A 233 -16.02 -9.30 -4.85
CA THR A 233 -15.93 -10.54 -4.11
C THR A 233 -16.11 -11.67 -5.12
N ILE A 234 -15.19 -12.62 -5.12
CA ILE A 234 -15.19 -13.76 -6.05
C ILE A 234 -14.96 -15.05 -5.28
N THR A 235 -15.54 -16.14 -5.78
CA THR A 235 -15.20 -17.51 -5.35
C THR A 235 -14.11 -18.02 -6.28
N SER A 236 -13.12 -18.71 -5.74
CA SER A 236 -12.09 -19.39 -6.52
C SER A 236 -12.69 -20.46 -7.41
N GLN A 237 -11.91 -20.87 -8.41
CA GLN A 237 -12.21 -22.02 -9.24
C GLN A 237 -11.00 -22.95 -9.23
N GLN A 238 -11.16 -24.18 -9.71
CA GLN A 238 -10.03 -25.08 -9.90
C GLN A 238 -8.94 -24.36 -10.71
N ASP A 239 -7.69 -24.43 -10.25
CA ASP A 239 -6.55 -23.81 -10.93
C ASP A 239 -6.40 -24.47 -12.32
N PRO A 240 -6.46 -23.69 -13.43
CA PRO A 240 -6.34 -24.26 -14.77
C PRO A 240 -4.89 -24.61 -15.13
N GLY A 241 -3.93 -24.37 -14.24
CA GLY A 241 -2.53 -24.75 -14.42
C GLY A 241 -2.35 -26.26 -14.54
N VAL A 242 -1.58 -26.70 -15.52
CA VAL A 242 -1.17 -28.12 -15.65
C VAL A 242 -0.39 -28.54 -14.40
N GLY A 243 -0.84 -29.59 -13.72
CA GLY A 243 -0.30 -30.06 -12.45
C GLY A 243 -0.87 -29.37 -11.20
N HIS A 244 -1.86 -28.48 -11.35
CA HIS A 244 -2.54 -27.78 -10.27
C HIS A 244 -4.01 -28.22 -10.12
N GLU A 245 -4.37 -29.40 -10.63
CA GLU A 245 -5.76 -29.84 -10.76
C GLU A 245 -6.47 -30.02 -9.41
N THR A 246 -5.73 -30.15 -8.31
CA THR A 246 -6.29 -30.24 -6.96
C THR A 246 -6.33 -28.91 -6.21
N HIS A 247 -5.90 -27.82 -6.84
CA HIS A 247 -5.75 -26.50 -6.23
C HIS A 247 -6.88 -25.56 -6.64
N GLN A 248 -6.98 -24.45 -5.93
CA GLN A 248 -7.94 -23.40 -6.21
C GLN A 248 -7.24 -22.08 -6.52
N LEU A 249 -7.75 -21.37 -7.52
CA LEU A 249 -7.27 -20.08 -7.99
C LEU A 249 -8.44 -19.09 -8.08
N ALA A 250 -8.29 -17.96 -7.38
CA ALA A 250 -9.06 -16.76 -7.60
C ALA A 250 -8.21 -15.81 -8.47
N LEU A 251 -8.49 -15.76 -9.78
CA LEU A 251 -7.78 -14.90 -10.71
C LEU A 251 -8.33 -13.46 -10.63
N LEU A 252 -7.53 -12.53 -10.13
CA LEU A 252 -7.93 -11.14 -9.92
C LEU A 252 -7.68 -10.30 -11.18
N LEU A 253 -6.54 -10.54 -11.82
CA LEU A 253 -6.13 -9.91 -13.08
C LEU A 253 -5.71 -11.01 -14.05
N PRO A 254 -6.36 -11.11 -15.23
CA PRO A 254 -6.05 -12.15 -16.20
C PRO A 254 -4.68 -11.93 -16.84
N PRO A 255 -4.08 -12.98 -17.44
CA PRO A 255 -2.84 -12.82 -18.21
C PRO A 255 -2.97 -11.80 -19.34
N ARG A 256 -1.94 -10.94 -19.50
CA ARG A 256 -1.77 -10.06 -20.66
C ARG A 256 -0.28 -9.79 -20.93
N ASP A 257 0.04 -9.28 -22.12
CA ASP A 257 1.42 -9.00 -22.53
C ASP A 257 2.10 -7.92 -21.67
N GLN A 258 1.38 -6.86 -21.31
CA GLN A 258 1.93 -5.78 -20.49
C GLN A 258 1.76 -6.10 -19.00
N ALA A 259 2.83 -6.06 -18.21
CA ALA A 259 2.71 -6.28 -16.77
C ALA A 259 1.75 -5.27 -16.12
N TYR A 260 0.92 -5.74 -15.20
CA TYR A 260 0.23 -4.91 -14.23
C TYR A 260 1.20 -4.43 -13.15
N SER A 261 0.84 -3.32 -12.52
CA SER A 261 1.39 -2.92 -11.23
C SER A 261 0.27 -2.32 -10.40
N GLY A 262 0.22 -2.62 -9.12
CA GLY A 262 -0.88 -2.15 -8.31
C GLY A 262 -0.78 -2.47 -6.84
N HIS A 263 -1.86 -2.09 -6.16
CA HIS A 263 -2.05 -2.20 -4.71
C HIS A 263 -3.25 -3.09 -4.49
N LEU A 264 -3.09 -4.14 -3.68
CA LEU A 264 -4.16 -5.04 -3.29
C LEU A 264 -4.37 -4.93 -1.77
N THR A 265 -5.62 -4.95 -1.34
CA THR A 265 -6.03 -5.29 0.02
C THR A 265 -7.16 -6.30 -0.06
N TRP A 266 -7.08 -7.38 0.71
CA TRP A 266 -7.98 -8.52 0.59
C TRP A 266 -8.36 -9.13 1.94
N ASP A 267 -9.51 -9.79 1.95
CA ASP A 267 -10.02 -10.67 3.00
C ASP A 267 -10.58 -11.95 2.37
N ALA A 268 -9.91 -13.06 2.62
CA ALA A 268 -10.27 -14.39 2.14
C ALA A 268 -10.86 -15.25 3.26
N SER A 269 -11.69 -16.22 2.89
CA SER A 269 -12.33 -17.15 3.83
C SER A 269 -11.36 -18.16 4.49
N GLU A 270 -10.14 -18.26 3.98
CA GLU A 270 -9.06 -19.12 4.51
C GLU A 270 -7.67 -18.51 4.20
N PRO A 271 -6.57 -19.02 4.79
CA PRO A 271 -5.22 -18.64 4.39
C PRO A 271 -4.95 -18.92 2.90
N VAL A 272 -4.29 -17.98 2.23
CA VAL A 272 -4.06 -18.01 0.77
C VAL A 272 -2.59 -17.74 0.44
N GLN A 273 -2.21 -17.97 -0.82
CA GLN A 273 -0.94 -17.57 -1.40
C GLN A 273 -1.21 -16.49 -2.45
N LEU A 274 -0.43 -15.42 -2.44
CA LEU A 274 -0.40 -14.47 -3.55
C LEU A 274 0.29 -15.16 -4.73
N VAL A 275 -0.39 -15.24 -5.86
CA VAL A 275 0.17 -15.76 -7.11
C VAL A 275 0.39 -14.62 -8.09
N THR A 276 1.63 -14.51 -8.57
CA THR A 276 2.04 -13.58 -9.61
C THR A 276 2.63 -14.36 -10.77
N LEU A 277 2.10 -14.16 -11.97
CA LEU A 277 2.61 -14.77 -13.20
C LEU A 277 3.42 -13.73 -13.97
N ILE A 278 4.65 -14.07 -14.36
CA ILE A 278 5.56 -13.18 -15.11
C ILE A 278 5.83 -13.80 -16.48
N GLY A 279 5.52 -13.07 -17.56
CA GLY A 279 5.62 -13.59 -18.93
C GLY A 279 4.83 -12.75 -19.95
N PRO A 280 4.32 -13.35 -21.05
CA PRO A 280 4.51 -14.74 -21.46
C PRO A 280 5.99 -15.07 -21.74
N LEU A 281 6.35 -16.35 -21.55
CA LEU A 281 7.68 -16.91 -21.78
C LEU A 281 7.56 -18.18 -22.63
N THR A 282 8.65 -18.54 -23.30
CA THR A 282 8.81 -19.83 -23.96
C THR A 282 9.22 -20.92 -22.96
N LYS A 283 9.00 -22.19 -23.33
CA LYS A 283 9.40 -23.36 -22.52
C LYS A 283 10.89 -23.35 -22.15
N GLY A 284 11.75 -22.89 -23.06
CA GLY A 284 13.19 -22.81 -22.82
C GLY A 284 13.54 -21.78 -21.73
N GLU A 285 12.82 -20.66 -21.69
CA GLU A 285 13.07 -19.56 -20.75
C GLU A 285 12.66 -19.88 -19.31
N VAL A 286 11.71 -20.80 -19.11
CA VAL A 286 11.29 -21.24 -17.76
C VAL A 286 12.08 -22.44 -17.23
N THR A 287 13.11 -22.90 -17.95
CA THR A 287 13.93 -24.05 -17.52
C THR A 287 14.58 -23.76 -16.16
N GLY A 288 14.24 -24.56 -15.14
CA GLY A 288 14.77 -24.42 -13.79
C GLY A 288 14.05 -23.39 -12.90
N LEU A 289 12.95 -22.79 -13.38
CA LEU A 289 12.08 -21.91 -12.61
C LEU A 289 10.76 -22.61 -12.31
N PRO A 290 10.12 -22.33 -11.15
CA PRO A 290 8.71 -22.63 -10.98
C PRO A 290 7.92 -21.95 -12.10
N SER A 291 7.07 -22.69 -12.79
CA SER A 291 6.34 -22.19 -13.95
C SER A 291 4.89 -22.61 -13.92
N TRP A 292 4.04 -21.81 -14.53
CA TRP A 292 2.62 -22.08 -14.69
C TRP A 292 2.23 -22.00 -16.18
N THR A 293 1.36 -22.90 -16.63
CA THR A 293 0.79 -22.92 -17.98
C THR A 293 -0.59 -23.56 -17.93
N ALA A 294 -1.55 -22.99 -18.66
CA ALA A 294 -2.90 -23.56 -18.78
C ALA A 294 -3.11 -24.39 -20.05
N ASP A 295 -2.26 -24.21 -21.06
CA ASP A 295 -2.40 -24.80 -22.40
C ASP A 295 -1.23 -25.73 -22.77
N GLY A 296 -0.12 -25.69 -22.01
CA GLY A 296 1.12 -26.39 -22.34
C GLY A 296 1.96 -25.71 -23.43
N GLU A 297 1.55 -24.54 -23.91
CA GLU A 297 2.21 -23.77 -24.98
C GLU A 297 2.75 -22.43 -24.45
N THR A 298 1.93 -21.71 -23.70
CA THR A 298 2.26 -20.41 -23.09
C THR A 298 2.72 -20.61 -21.66
N TYR A 299 3.96 -20.22 -21.34
CA TYR A 299 4.52 -20.37 -20.01
C TYR A 299 4.63 -19.04 -19.29
N TYR A 300 4.50 -19.08 -17.96
CA TYR A 300 4.76 -17.97 -17.07
C TYR A 300 5.68 -18.42 -15.96
N ALA A 301 6.64 -17.59 -15.57
CA ALA A 301 7.35 -17.79 -14.31
C ALA A 301 6.37 -17.55 -13.16
N LEU A 302 6.34 -18.48 -12.22
CA LEU A 302 5.38 -18.53 -11.12
C LEU A 302 6.04 -18.03 -9.83
N SER A 303 5.49 -16.97 -9.25
CA SER A 303 5.83 -16.52 -7.89
C SER A 303 4.66 -16.78 -6.96
N LEU A 304 4.88 -17.61 -5.94
CA LEU A 304 3.92 -17.89 -4.86
C LEU A 304 4.46 -17.33 -3.54
N VAL A 305 3.68 -16.46 -2.90
CA VAL A 305 4.01 -15.90 -1.59
C VAL A 305 2.92 -16.32 -0.60
N PRO A 306 3.20 -17.20 0.37
CA PRO A 306 2.25 -17.53 1.43
C PRO A 306 1.83 -16.32 2.25
N THR A 307 0.55 -16.19 2.55
CA THR A 307 0.01 -15.09 3.36
C THR A 307 -1.04 -15.57 4.35
N LYS A 308 -1.41 -14.70 5.29
CA LYS A 308 -2.63 -14.87 6.11
C LYS A 308 -3.88 -14.78 5.20
N SER A 309 -5.05 -15.04 5.78
CA SER A 309 -6.34 -14.92 5.09
C SER A 309 -6.66 -13.48 4.66
N ALA A 310 -6.07 -12.49 5.33
CA ALA A 310 -6.30 -11.08 5.03
C ALA A 310 -4.99 -10.29 5.04
N GLY A 311 -4.93 -9.21 4.25
CA GLY A 311 -3.71 -8.41 4.16
C GLY A 311 -3.75 -7.31 3.11
N SER A 312 -2.60 -6.65 2.93
CA SER A 312 -2.36 -5.68 1.87
C SER A 312 -0.96 -5.84 1.28
N THR A 313 -0.82 -5.65 -0.03
CA THR A 313 0.47 -5.76 -0.71
C THR A 313 0.56 -4.89 -1.96
N GLN A 314 1.77 -4.66 -2.44
CA GLN A 314 2.04 -4.23 -3.80
C GLN A 314 2.35 -5.44 -4.67
N PHE A 315 2.00 -5.37 -5.94
CA PHE A 315 2.31 -6.44 -6.89
C PHE A 315 2.74 -5.87 -8.23
N SER A 316 3.48 -6.68 -8.99
CA SER A 316 3.72 -6.46 -10.40
C SER A 316 3.88 -7.80 -11.12
N GLY A 317 3.19 -7.96 -12.25
CA GLY A 317 3.20 -9.19 -13.04
C GLY A 317 2.16 -9.16 -14.14
N ASN A 318 2.20 -10.13 -15.04
CA ASN A 318 1.33 -10.24 -16.21
C ASN A 318 -0.03 -10.85 -15.90
N ALA A 319 -0.13 -11.61 -14.81
CA ALA A 319 -1.37 -11.99 -14.17
C ALA A 319 -1.19 -11.94 -12.65
N PHE A 320 -2.30 -11.82 -11.92
CA PHE A 320 -2.27 -11.75 -10.47
C PHE A 320 -3.51 -12.38 -9.86
N GLY A 321 -3.34 -13.13 -8.78
CA GLY A 321 -4.43 -13.84 -8.13
C GLY A 321 -4.12 -14.26 -6.71
N LEU A 322 -5.05 -15.01 -6.14
CA LEU A 322 -4.89 -15.71 -4.86
C LEU A 322 -5.10 -17.19 -5.10
N HIS A 323 -4.29 -18.01 -4.45
CA HIS A 323 -4.21 -19.44 -4.67
C HIS A 323 -4.27 -20.21 -3.35
N THR A 324 -4.87 -21.39 -3.34
CA THR A 324 -4.75 -22.37 -2.23
C THR A 324 -4.45 -23.74 -2.79
N MET A 325 -3.71 -24.55 -2.01
CA MET A 325 -3.43 -25.95 -2.33
C MET A 325 -4.59 -26.88 -1.98
N ASN A 326 -5.70 -26.32 -1.48
CA ASN A 326 -6.90 -27.06 -1.10
C ASN A 326 -7.79 -27.28 -2.32
N SER A 327 -8.55 -28.37 -2.32
CA SER A 327 -9.51 -28.67 -3.40
C SER A 327 -10.81 -27.89 -3.27
N GLU A 328 -11.16 -27.47 -2.06
CA GLU A 328 -12.41 -26.78 -1.77
C GLU A 328 -12.34 -25.29 -2.13
N PRO A 329 -13.33 -24.73 -2.85
CA PRO A 329 -13.32 -23.32 -3.21
C PRO A 329 -13.35 -22.38 -2.01
N PHE A 330 -12.54 -21.33 -2.07
CA PHE A 330 -12.57 -20.22 -1.11
C PHE A 330 -13.23 -18.97 -1.73
N THR A 331 -13.59 -18.02 -0.88
CA THR A 331 -14.10 -16.71 -1.32
C THR A 331 -13.17 -15.61 -0.86
N VAL A 332 -13.00 -14.59 -1.69
CA VAL A 332 -12.20 -13.41 -1.36
C VAL A 332 -12.92 -12.12 -1.73
N SER A 333 -13.01 -11.22 -0.76
CA SER A 333 -13.37 -9.81 -0.95
C SER A 333 -12.10 -8.98 -1.07
N TYR A 334 -12.01 -8.11 -2.07
CA TYR A 334 -10.81 -7.29 -2.26
C TYR A 334 -11.08 -5.91 -2.83
N SER A 335 -10.11 -5.02 -2.63
CA SER A 335 -9.95 -3.79 -3.39
C SER A 335 -8.57 -3.77 -4.03
N LEU A 336 -8.53 -3.46 -5.31
CA LEU A 336 -7.34 -3.44 -6.14
C LEU A 336 -7.30 -2.12 -6.91
N VAL A 337 -6.16 -1.44 -6.85
CA VAL A 337 -5.93 -0.17 -7.57
C VAL A 337 -4.65 -0.29 -8.39
N LEU A 338 -4.78 -0.24 -9.71
CA LEU A 338 -3.67 -0.25 -10.66
C LEU A 338 -2.96 1.10 -10.68
N THR A 339 -1.63 1.06 -10.81
CA THR A 339 -0.77 2.26 -10.79
C THR A 339 -0.25 2.67 -12.16
N LYS A 340 -0.28 1.76 -13.14
CA LYS A 340 0.05 1.98 -14.55
C LYS A 340 -0.74 0.99 -15.40
#